data_AF-A0A8T2HXR1-F1
#
_entry.id   AF-A0A8T2HXR1-F1
#
_cell.length_a   1.000
_cell.length_b   1.000
_cell.length_c   1.000
_cell.angle_alpha   90.00
_cell.angle_beta   90.00
_cell.angle_gamma   90.00
#
_symmetry.space_group_name_H-M   'P 1'
#
loop_
_entity.id
_entity.type
_entity.pdbx_description
1 polymer ?
#
loop_
_entity_poly.entity_id
_entity_poly.type
_entity_poly.pdbx_seq_one_letter_code
_entity_poly.pdbx_strand_id
1 'polypeptide(L)'
;MQKPNSLEELPRECLITVLQAVGIIDWGNLSLTSKYFNKLIKDDSLWKSLAVAKWGPAVETLAAQRVPNGGWLAYCSHRMNLTAAPKSPLDLGQEQFQDPWEHLVCCILCSRTTGGPLIRATINNFISCWPSPTAVLAPTEDVLIEAINPLGLQINRIRALRSMSNDFLAKDWLSPSEFSGCGKFTADSWRIFCRGHRSLEDVEDKNLRKYLYWVLNSSGNRGSEGPNKGDKRTGRTKDGKVTKKKGDASKTRGRAEQQKKGMGSSTVRRYTARGIKKDFRRRTRSSKE
;
A
#
# COMPACT_ATOMS: atom_id res chain seq x y z
N MET A 1 30.40 -22.06 -2.79
CA MET A 1 29.79 -21.55 -1.55
C MET A 1 29.17 -22.72 -0.82
N GLN A 2 29.55 -22.94 0.44
CA GLN A 2 28.99 -23.99 1.28
C GLN A 2 27.51 -23.64 1.57
N LYS A 3 26.60 -24.61 1.44
CA LYS A 3 25.18 -24.37 1.70
C LYS A 3 25.00 -24.19 3.21
N PRO A 4 24.38 -23.08 3.67
CA PRO A 4 24.09 -22.91 5.09
C PRO A 4 23.12 -24.00 5.53
N ASN A 5 23.41 -24.66 6.65
CA ASN A 5 22.60 -25.74 7.20
C ASN A 5 21.54 -25.22 8.18
N SER A 6 21.65 -23.96 8.59
CA SER A 6 20.73 -23.29 9.51
C SER A 6 20.54 -21.82 9.12
N LEU A 7 19.48 -21.19 9.63
CA LEU A 7 19.22 -19.75 9.43
C LEU A 7 20.30 -18.87 10.09
N GLU A 8 20.99 -19.41 11.10
CA GLU A 8 22.03 -18.73 11.89
C GLU A 8 23.36 -18.60 11.12
N GLU A 9 23.59 -19.50 10.15
CA GLU A 9 24.75 -19.49 9.26
C GLU A 9 24.58 -18.55 8.05
N LEU A 10 23.41 -17.91 7.91
CA LEU A 10 23.18 -17.00 6.79
C LEU A 10 24.07 -15.76 6.87
N PRO A 11 24.63 -15.30 5.74
CA PRO A 11 25.25 -14.00 5.67
C PRO A 11 24.29 -12.89 6.11
N ARG A 12 24.82 -11.85 6.75
CA ARG A 12 24.04 -10.71 7.26
C ARG A 12 23.13 -10.08 6.21
N GLU A 13 23.58 -9.99 4.96
CA GLU A 13 22.79 -9.47 3.85
C GLU A 13 21.57 -10.36 3.50
N CYS A 14 21.72 -11.68 3.60
CA CYS A 14 20.62 -12.62 3.41
C CYS A 14 19.60 -12.49 4.54
N LEU A 15 20.09 -12.34 5.77
CA LEU A 15 19.24 -12.04 6.92
C LEU A 15 18.46 -10.74 6.67
N ILE A 16 19.14 -9.63 6.39
CA ILE A 16 18.50 -8.34 6.06
C ILE A 16 17.41 -8.51 4.99
N THR A 17 17.65 -9.29 3.93
CA THR A 17 16.66 -9.54 2.87
C THR A 17 15.41 -10.25 3.40
N VAL A 18 15.56 -11.31 4.19
CA VAL A 18 14.42 -12.00 4.83
C VAL A 18 13.66 -11.05 5.75
N LEU A 19 14.43 -10.29 6.52
CA LEU A 19 13.97 -9.37 7.55
C LEU A 19 13.17 -8.19 6.96
N GLN A 20 13.48 -7.74 5.75
CA GLN A 20 12.70 -6.74 5.00
C GLN A 20 11.29 -7.22 4.60
N ALA A 21 11.11 -8.53 4.48
CA ALA A 21 9.92 -9.17 3.93
C ALA A 21 8.91 -9.63 5.01
N VAL A 22 9.32 -9.69 6.28
CA VAL A 22 8.49 -10.19 7.38
C VAL A 22 7.99 -9.06 8.29
N GLY A 23 6.86 -9.29 8.95
CA GLY A 23 6.24 -8.31 9.85
C GLY A 23 6.88 -8.32 11.23
N ILE A 24 6.77 -7.22 11.98
CA ILE A 24 7.38 -7.05 13.32
C ILE A 24 7.04 -8.17 14.32
N ILE A 25 5.85 -8.77 14.25
CA ILE A 25 5.50 -9.91 15.10
C ILE A 25 6.36 -11.14 14.78
N ASP A 26 6.67 -11.40 13.51
CA ASP A 26 7.46 -12.55 13.09
C ASP A 26 8.89 -12.48 13.65
N TRP A 27 9.44 -11.27 13.77
CA TRP A 27 10.70 -11.02 14.45
C TRP A 27 10.67 -11.39 15.92
N GLY A 28 9.61 -10.95 16.61
CA GLY A 28 9.38 -11.30 18.01
C GLY A 28 9.36 -12.81 18.18
N ASN A 29 8.61 -13.51 17.32
CA ASN A 29 8.53 -14.98 17.34
C ASN A 29 9.90 -15.63 17.08
N LEU A 30 10.64 -15.21 16.05
CA LEU A 30 11.98 -15.73 15.76
C LEU A 30 12.92 -15.55 16.96
N SER A 31 12.86 -14.40 17.61
CA SER A 31 13.68 -14.09 18.79
C SER A 31 13.39 -14.94 20.01
N LEU A 32 12.20 -15.54 20.10
CA LEU A 32 11.82 -16.46 21.17
C LEU A 32 12.28 -17.89 20.87
N THR A 33 12.38 -18.25 19.58
CA THR A 33 12.74 -19.61 19.14
C THR A 33 14.24 -19.88 19.12
N SER A 34 15.09 -18.84 19.09
CA SER A 34 16.55 -19.01 19.04
C SER A 34 17.29 -17.90 19.79
N LYS A 35 18.29 -18.32 20.58
CA LYS A 35 19.20 -17.40 21.30
C LYS A 35 20.01 -16.53 20.34
N TYR A 36 20.37 -17.06 19.17
CA TYR A 36 21.07 -16.32 18.14
C TYR A 36 20.19 -15.16 17.65
N PHE A 37 18.95 -15.44 17.26
CA PHE A 37 18.01 -14.40 16.82
C PHE A 37 17.69 -13.40 17.93
N ASN A 38 17.56 -13.86 19.17
CA ASN A 38 17.38 -12.99 20.33
C ASN A 38 18.51 -11.96 20.47
N LYS A 39 19.76 -12.40 20.30
CA LYS A 39 20.93 -11.50 20.34
C LYS A 39 20.96 -10.59 19.11
N LEU A 40 20.65 -11.13 17.94
CA LEU A 40 20.65 -10.42 16.67
C LEU A 40 19.66 -9.24 16.66
N ILE A 41 18.43 -9.42 17.13
CA ILE A 41 17.43 -8.34 17.16
C ILE A 41 17.76 -7.23 18.18
N LYS A 42 18.70 -7.46 19.10
CA LYS A 42 19.19 -6.44 20.04
C LYS A 42 20.36 -5.63 19.47
N ASP A 43 20.90 -6.03 18.32
CA ASP A 43 21.95 -5.29 17.62
C ASP A 43 21.33 -4.09 16.88
N ASP A 44 21.55 -2.89 17.41
CA ASP A 44 21.08 -1.64 16.82
C ASP A 44 21.67 -1.39 15.42
N SER A 45 22.89 -1.86 15.16
CA SER A 45 23.53 -1.71 13.85
C SER A 45 22.82 -2.53 12.76
N LEU A 46 22.20 -3.67 13.14
CA LEU A 46 21.36 -4.45 12.24
C LEU A 46 20.16 -3.65 11.79
N TRP A 47 19.48 -2.99 12.72
CA TRP A 47 18.30 -2.19 12.41
C TRP A 47 18.65 -0.97 11.54
N LYS A 48 19.80 -0.34 11.78
CA LYS A 48 20.30 0.71 10.88
C LYS A 48 20.55 0.17 9.47
N SER A 49 21.25 -0.96 9.34
CA SER A 49 21.49 -1.57 8.02
C SER A 49 20.20 -2.01 7.33
N LEU A 50 19.25 -2.56 8.08
CA LEU A 50 17.91 -2.91 7.59
C LEU A 50 17.19 -1.68 7.03
N ALA A 51 17.22 -0.57 7.78
CA ALA A 51 16.59 0.69 7.37
C ALA A 51 17.17 1.20 6.03
N VAL A 52 18.50 1.26 5.93
CA VAL A 52 19.20 1.69 4.70
C VAL A 52 18.90 0.75 3.54
N ALA A 53 18.94 -0.56 3.78
CA ALA A 53 18.65 -1.54 2.74
C ALA A 53 17.19 -1.44 2.26
N LYS A 54 16.23 -1.18 3.17
CA LYS A 54 14.79 -1.20 2.87
C LYS A 54 14.33 0.12 2.24
N TRP A 55 14.76 1.24 2.80
CA TRP A 55 14.25 2.55 2.42
C TRP A 55 15.24 3.40 1.63
N GLY A 56 16.47 2.93 1.46
CA GLY A 56 17.52 3.50 0.63
C GLY A 56 18.48 4.44 1.39
N PRO A 57 19.52 4.94 0.68
CA PRO A 57 20.62 5.68 1.29
C PRO A 57 20.23 7.00 1.95
N ALA A 58 19.08 7.60 1.62
CA ALA A 58 18.65 8.85 2.28
C ALA A 58 18.35 8.64 3.77
N VAL A 59 18.20 7.40 4.25
CA VAL A 59 18.13 7.10 5.69
C VAL A 59 19.37 7.61 6.44
N GLU A 60 20.56 7.49 5.83
CA GLU A 60 21.82 7.88 6.48
C GLU A 60 21.96 9.38 6.66
N THR A 61 21.25 10.18 5.85
CA THR A 61 21.28 11.64 5.95
C THR A 61 20.06 12.19 6.68
N LEU A 62 18.87 11.68 6.38
CA LEU A 62 17.60 12.21 6.89
C LEU A 62 17.24 11.67 8.28
N ALA A 63 17.52 10.39 8.56
CA ALA A 63 17.16 9.76 9.82
C ALA A 63 18.32 9.78 10.84
N ALA A 64 19.58 9.61 10.39
CA ALA A 64 20.70 9.38 11.29
C ALA A 64 21.00 10.54 12.26
N GLN A 65 20.63 11.77 11.93
CA GLN A 65 20.79 12.93 12.83
C GLN A 65 19.72 12.98 13.93
N ARG A 66 18.64 12.22 13.79
CA ARG A 66 17.44 12.32 14.63
C ARG A 66 17.16 11.05 15.41
N VAL A 67 17.61 9.89 14.91
CA VAL A 67 17.51 8.62 15.63
C VAL A 67 18.62 8.59 16.70
N PRO A 68 18.28 8.51 18.00
CA PRO A 68 19.28 8.40 19.06
C PRO A 68 20.02 7.05 18.98
N ASN A 69 21.19 6.97 19.62
CA ASN A 69 21.92 5.70 19.76
C ASN A 69 21.02 4.63 20.41
N GLY A 70 20.92 3.44 19.81
CA GLY A 70 20.00 2.39 20.27
C GLY A 70 18.55 2.54 19.78
N GLY A 71 18.25 3.59 19.01
CA GLY A 71 16.90 3.92 18.56
C GLY A 71 16.46 3.27 17.25
N TRP A 72 17.33 2.54 16.54
CA TRP A 72 17.01 2.06 15.19
C TRP A 72 15.95 0.95 15.19
N LEU A 73 15.89 0.13 16.25
CA LEU A 73 14.80 -0.83 16.42
C LEU A 73 13.43 -0.14 16.44
N ALA A 74 13.29 0.94 17.23
CA ALA A 74 12.04 1.68 17.31
C ALA A 74 11.72 2.38 15.98
N TYR A 75 12.72 3.02 15.37
CA TYR A 75 12.61 3.65 14.06
C TYR A 75 12.07 2.67 13.00
N CYS A 76 12.67 1.47 12.92
CA CYS A 76 12.27 0.44 11.98
C CYS A 76 10.90 -0.14 12.30
N SER A 77 10.66 -0.50 13.56
CA SER A 77 9.42 -1.14 14.02
C SER A 77 8.18 -0.29 13.77
N HIS A 78 8.32 1.04 13.84
CA HIS A 78 7.24 1.96 13.54
C HIS A 78 6.91 2.02 12.04
N ARG A 79 7.94 1.89 11.19
CA ARG A 79 7.87 2.03 9.72
C ARG A 79 7.68 0.72 8.97
N MET A 80 7.74 -0.40 9.67
CA MET A 80 7.47 -1.72 9.13
C MET A 80 6.06 -2.19 9.46
N ASN A 81 5.56 -3.11 8.64
CA ASN A 81 4.27 -3.72 8.88
C ASN A 81 4.32 -4.57 10.16
N LEU A 82 3.29 -4.49 11.00
CA LEU A 82 3.20 -5.29 12.21
C LEU A 82 2.99 -6.78 11.88
N THR A 83 2.04 -7.06 10.98
CA THR A 83 1.71 -8.41 10.52
C THR A 83 0.96 -8.32 9.19
N ALA A 84 1.00 -9.38 8.38
CA ALA A 84 0.27 -9.43 7.12
C ALA A 84 -1.25 -9.33 7.37
N ALA A 85 -1.91 -8.37 6.73
CA ALA A 85 -3.35 -8.24 6.82
C ALA A 85 -4.04 -9.29 5.91
N PRO A 86 -5.12 -9.94 6.37
CA PRO A 86 -5.80 -10.96 5.59
C PRO A 86 -6.46 -10.35 4.33
N LYS A 87 -6.45 -11.10 3.23
CA LYS A 87 -7.09 -10.68 1.97
C LYS A 87 -8.59 -10.94 2.03
N SER A 88 -9.38 -9.92 1.79
CA SER A 88 -10.84 -9.95 1.81
C SER A 88 -11.43 -10.10 0.41
N PRO A 89 -12.70 -10.52 0.29
CA PRO A 89 -13.42 -10.50 -0.98
C PRO A 89 -13.65 -9.08 -1.55
N LEU A 90 -13.32 -8.01 -0.81
CA LEU A 90 -13.49 -6.63 -1.26
C LEU A 90 -12.38 -6.18 -2.24
N ASP A 91 -11.24 -6.89 -2.28
CA ASP A 91 -10.09 -6.60 -3.15
C ASP A 91 -9.65 -5.12 -3.06
N LEU A 92 -9.53 -4.60 -1.84
CA LEU A 92 -9.09 -3.23 -1.63
C LEU A 92 -7.62 -3.08 -2.02
N GLY A 93 -7.24 -1.96 -2.65
CA GLY A 93 -5.84 -1.70 -3.01
C GLY A 93 -4.92 -1.72 -1.78
N GLN A 94 -5.44 -1.22 -0.66
CA GLN A 94 -4.82 -1.22 0.67
C GLN A 94 -4.36 -2.62 1.13
N GLU A 95 -5.10 -3.66 0.73
CA GLU A 95 -4.74 -5.03 1.07
C GLU A 95 -3.50 -5.47 0.31
N GLN A 96 -3.29 -5.00 -0.92
CA GLN A 96 -2.20 -5.40 -1.81
C GLN A 96 -0.85 -4.76 -1.42
N PHE A 97 -0.87 -3.53 -0.94
CA PHE A 97 0.32 -2.77 -0.55
C PHE A 97 0.40 -2.68 0.98
N GLN A 98 0.97 -3.69 1.64
CA GLN A 98 1.00 -3.77 3.11
C GLN A 98 2.29 -3.22 3.71
N ASP A 99 3.35 -3.06 2.92
CA ASP A 99 4.51 -2.29 3.34
C ASP A 99 4.05 -0.86 3.66
N PRO A 100 4.34 -0.29 4.84
CA PRO A 100 3.72 0.97 5.26
C PRO A 100 4.00 2.12 4.30
N TRP A 101 5.17 2.22 3.71
CA TRP A 101 5.43 3.30 2.76
C TRP A 101 4.65 3.10 1.46
N GLU A 102 4.68 1.88 0.89
CA GLU A 102 3.89 1.54 -0.30
C GLU A 102 2.39 1.72 -0.06
N HIS A 103 1.93 1.44 1.16
CA HIS A 103 0.55 1.62 1.59
C HIS A 103 0.14 3.09 1.55
N LEU A 104 1.00 3.98 2.05
CA LEU A 104 0.78 5.43 1.99
C LEU A 104 0.78 5.93 0.55
N VAL A 105 1.69 5.41 -0.29
CA VAL A 105 1.68 5.67 -1.75
C VAL A 105 0.34 5.26 -2.37
N CYS A 106 -0.15 4.06 -2.04
CA CYS A 106 -1.45 3.57 -2.50
C CYS A 106 -2.58 4.52 -2.10
N CYS A 107 -2.65 4.90 -0.81
CA CYS A 107 -3.68 5.80 -0.31
C CYS A 107 -3.67 7.17 -1.00
N ILE A 108 -2.48 7.76 -1.18
CA ILE A 108 -2.33 9.04 -1.86
C ILE A 108 -2.78 8.93 -3.32
N LEU A 109 -2.40 7.86 -4.04
CA LEU A 109 -2.69 7.69 -5.47
C LEU A 109 -4.13 7.23 -5.76
N CYS A 110 -4.81 6.54 -4.84
CA CYS A 110 -6.20 6.14 -5.01
C CYS A 110 -7.22 7.17 -4.51
N SER A 111 -6.77 8.17 -3.75
CA SER A 111 -7.66 9.22 -3.22
C SER A 111 -8.39 9.95 -4.35
N ARG A 112 -9.72 10.10 -4.22
CA ARG A 112 -10.57 10.85 -5.18
C ARG A 112 -10.44 10.40 -6.65
N THR A 113 -10.10 9.14 -6.90
CA THR A 113 -10.04 8.55 -8.25
C THR A 113 -10.86 7.27 -8.31
N THR A 114 -11.52 7.05 -9.44
CA THR A 114 -12.29 5.82 -9.74
C THR A 114 -11.59 5.02 -10.84
N GLY A 115 -11.87 3.71 -10.93
CA GLY A 115 -11.26 2.84 -11.93
C GLY A 115 -10.19 1.92 -11.34
N GLY A 116 -10.60 1.04 -10.42
CA GLY A 116 -9.72 0.15 -9.64
C GLY A 116 -8.58 -0.50 -10.43
N PRO A 117 -8.83 -1.12 -11.61
CA PRO A 117 -7.77 -1.72 -12.42
C PRO A 117 -6.70 -0.72 -12.90
N LEU A 118 -7.12 0.48 -13.34
CA LEU A 118 -6.20 1.54 -13.78
C LEU A 118 -5.35 2.04 -12.61
N ILE A 119 -5.99 2.32 -11.47
CA ILE A 119 -5.31 2.79 -10.25
C ILE A 119 -4.26 1.76 -9.81
N ARG A 120 -4.62 0.49 -9.72
CA ARG A 120 -3.69 -0.59 -9.33
C ARG A 120 -2.54 -0.74 -10.31
N ALA A 121 -2.81 -0.72 -11.62
CA ALA A 121 -1.77 -0.79 -12.63
C ALA A 121 -0.78 0.39 -12.52
N THR A 122 -1.29 1.61 -12.32
CA THR A 122 -0.44 2.78 -12.13
C THR A 122 0.39 2.69 -10.86
N ILE A 123 -0.18 2.29 -9.71
CA ILE A 123 0.57 2.15 -8.45
C ILE A 123 1.67 1.07 -8.60
N ASN A 124 1.35 -0.09 -9.17
CA ASN A 124 2.33 -1.15 -9.41
C ASN A 124 3.49 -0.69 -10.29
N ASN A 125 3.20 0.04 -11.38
CA ASN A 125 4.22 0.60 -12.24
C ASN A 125 5.08 1.65 -11.51
N PHE A 126 4.44 2.50 -10.69
CA PHE A 126 5.12 3.52 -9.90
C PHE A 126 6.11 2.90 -8.90
N ILE A 127 5.66 1.95 -8.07
CA ILE A 127 6.50 1.25 -7.09
C ILE A 127 7.60 0.43 -7.79
N SER A 128 7.30 -0.19 -8.93
CA SER A 128 8.31 -0.93 -9.72
C SER A 128 9.44 -0.03 -10.24
N CYS A 129 9.15 1.25 -10.51
CA CYS A 129 10.13 2.24 -10.94
C CYS A 129 10.88 2.83 -9.74
N TRP A 130 10.18 3.09 -8.65
CA TRP A 130 10.71 3.70 -7.43
C TRP A 130 10.29 2.88 -6.21
N PRO A 131 11.05 1.84 -5.84
CA PRO A 131 10.62 0.85 -4.84
C PRO A 131 10.90 1.28 -3.39
N SER A 132 11.23 2.55 -3.15
CA SER A 132 11.54 3.04 -1.81
C SER A 132 11.31 4.55 -1.69
N PRO A 133 11.18 5.07 -0.45
CA PRO A 133 11.07 6.51 -0.21
C PRO A 133 12.25 7.26 -0.83
N THR A 134 13.49 6.76 -0.66
CA THR A 134 14.67 7.38 -1.29
C THR A 134 14.56 7.40 -2.81
N ALA A 135 14.08 6.32 -3.43
CA ALA A 135 13.98 6.23 -4.89
C ALA A 135 13.00 7.26 -5.47
N VAL A 136 11.91 7.57 -4.76
CA VAL A 136 10.92 8.59 -5.19
C VAL A 136 11.45 10.01 -5.10
N LEU A 137 12.43 10.28 -4.23
CA LEU A 137 13.01 11.62 -4.07
C LEU A 137 14.01 11.98 -5.18
N ALA A 138 14.60 10.98 -5.84
CA ALA A 138 15.64 11.15 -6.86
C ALA A 138 15.18 11.78 -8.20
N PRO A 139 14.07 11.36 -8.84
CA PRO A 139 13.64 11.93 -10.12
C PRO A 139 13.07 13.36 -9.97
N THR A 140 12.99 14.07 -11.10
CA THR A 140 12.30 15.37 -11.18
C THR A 140 10.78 15.21 -11.07
N GLU A 141 10.09 16.29 -10.70
CA GLU A 141 8.63 16.32 -10.56
C GLU A 141 7.92 15.90 -11.86
N ASP A 142 8.40 16.37 -13.02
CA ASP A 142 7.82 16.06 -14.33
C ASP A 142 7.81 14.56 -14.65
N VAL A 143 8.90 13.86 -14.33
CA VAL A 143 9.01 12.40 -14.55
C VAL A 143 7.98 11.64 -13.71
N LEU A 144 7.78 12.09 -12.47
CA LEU A 144 6.80 11.48 -11.58
C LEU A 144 5.37 11.80 -12.03
N ILE A 145 5.10 13.03 -12.47
CA ILE A 145 3.80 13.48 -13.00
C ILE A 145 3.41 12.62 -14.20
N GLU A 146 4.34 12.41 -15.13
CA GLU A 146 4.11 11.57 -16.32
C GLU A 146 3.74 10.14 -15.93
N ALA A 147 4.42 9.56 -14.94
CA ALA A 147 4.17 8.19 -14.49
C ALA A 147 2.77 7.98 -13.89
N ILE A 148 2.16 9.02 -13.31
CA ILE A 148 0.81 8.96 -12.73
C ILE A 148 -0.24 9.69 -13.57
N ASN A 149 0.10 10.06 -14.81
CA ASN A 149 -0.74 10.85 -15.69
C ASN A 149 -2.21 10.36 -15.79
N PRO A 150 -2.51 9.04 -15.82
CA PRO A 150 -3.89 8.56 -15.92
C PRO A 150 -4.79 8.87 -14.71
N LEU A 151 -4.24 9.26 -13.55
CA LEU A 151 -5.00 9.35 -12.29
C LEU A 151 -5.59 10.75 -12.00
N GLY A 152 -5.15 11.77 -12.74
CA GLY A 152 -5.48 13.17 -12.47
C GLY A 152 -4.86 13.71 -11.18
N LEU A 153 -4.97 15.02 -10.95
CA LEU A 153 -4.41 15.73 -9.78
C LEU A 153 -2.91 15.50 -9.58
N GLN A 154 -2.17 15.30 -10.67
CA GLN A 154 -0.82 14.77 -10.69
C GLN A 154 0.14 15.63 -9.86
N ILE A 155 0.12 16.96 -10.07
CA ILE A 155 0.99 17.91 -9.35
C ILE A 155 0.81 17.77 -7.84
N ASN A 156 -0.43 17.82 -7.36
CA ASN A 156 -0.72 17.72 -5.93
C ASN A 156 -0.34 16.34 -5.36
N ARG A 157 -0.57 15.26 -6.11
CA ARG A 157 -0.18 13.90 -5.71
C ARG A 157 1.33 13.74 -5.63
N ILE A 158 2.09 14.24 -6.60
CA ILE A 158 3.54 14.14 -6.59
C ILE A 158 4.15 14.96 -5.47
N ARG A 159 3.66 16.17 -5.22
CA ARG A 159 4.09 16.98 -4.07
C ARG A 159 3.83 16.26 -2.75
N ALA A 160 2.63 15.70 -2.58
CA ALA A 160 2.30 14.87 -1.42
C ALA A 160 3.22 13.65 -1.29
N LEU A 161 3.43 12.88 -2.36
CA LEU A 161 4.29 11.69 -2.35
C LEU A 161 5.74 12.02 -1.99
N ARG A 162 6.31 13.10 -2.53
CA ARG A 162 7.67 13.54 -2.20
C ARG A 162 7.76 14.00 -0.75
N SER A 163 6.83 14.85 -0.31
CA SER A 163 6.79 15.34 1.07
C SER A 163 6.63 14.18 2.06
N MET A 164 5.67 13.29 1.82
CA MET A 164 5.43 12.10 2.63
C MET A 164 6.64 11.19 2.65
N SER A 165 7.29 10.93 1.51
CA SER A 165 8.47 10.05 1.45
C SER A 165 9.67 10.63 2.20
N ASN A 166 9.87 11.95 2.12
CA ASN A 166 10.89 12.64 2.90
C ASN A 166 10.59 12.56 4.41
N ASP A 167 9.38 12.92 4.80
CA ASP A 167 8.96 12.97 6.21
C ASP A 167 8.89 11.58 6.84
N PHE A 168 8.51 10.57 6.06
CA PHE A 168 8.55 9.17 6.46
C PHE A 168 9.95 8.78 6.93
N LEU A 169 11.01 9.24 6.26
CA LEU A 169 12.39 9.01 6.68
C LEU A 169 12.83 9.93 7.81
N ALA A 170 12.49 11.21 7.73
CA ALA A 170 13.12 12.25 8.56
C ALA A 170 12.42 12.48 9.91
N LYS A 171 11.10 12.35 10.02
CA LYS A 171 10.36 12.75 11.23
C LYS A 171 10.27 11.61 12.24
N ASP A 172 10.21 11.94 13.52
CA ASP A 172 9.71 11.01 14.54
C ASP A 172 8.19 11.21 14.63
N TRP A 173 7.46 10.48 13.78
CA TRP A 173 6.02 10.64 13.61
C TRP A 173 5.28 9.49 14.31
N LEU A 174 4.06 9.76 14.75
CA LEU A 174 3.17 8.78 15.40
C LEU A 174 2.10 8.25 14.45
N SER A 175 1.64 9.11 13.55
CA SER A 175 0.58 8.79 12.59
C SER A 175 0.87 9.43 11.23
N PRO A 176 0.54 8.77 10.10
CA PRO A 176 0.77 9.37 8.79
C PRO A 176 -0.09 10.63 8.56
N SER A 177 -1.07 10.94 9.41
CA SER A 177 -1.81 12.21 9.36
C SER A 177 -0.91 13.45 9.52
N GLU A 178 0.32 13.29 10.00
CA GLU A 178 1.33 14.35 10.09
C GLU A 178 1.98 14.69 8.74
N PHE A 179 1.74 13.88 7.71
CA PHE A 179 2.30 14.07 6.38
C PHE A 179 1.36 14.83 5.44
N SER A 180 1.96 15.69 4.61
CA SER A 180 1.22 16.37 3.55
C SER A 180 0.57 15.36 2.60
N GLY A 181 -0.74 15.51 2.37
CA GLY A 181 -1.53 14.61 1.53
C GLY A 181 -2.01 13.33 2.21
N CYS A 182 -1.74 13.13 3.50
CA CYS A 182 -2.25 12.03 4.30
C CYS A 182 -3.30 12.55 5.30
N GLY A 183 -4.58 12.31 5.00
CA GLY A 183 -5.69 12.66 5.90
C GLY A 183 -6.12 11.49 6.79
N LYS A 184 -7.28 11.66 7.46
CA LYS A 184 -7.90 10.65 8.32
C LYS A 184 -8.03 9.28 7.65
N PHE A 185 -8.52 9.24 6.41
CA PHE A 185 -8.60 8.01 5.63
C PHE A 185 -7.26 7.25 5.58
N THR A 186 -6.16 7.95 5.30
CA THR A 186 -4.83 7.34 5.21
C THR A 186 -4.36 6.85 6.58
N ALA A 187 -4.61 7.61 7.65
CA ALA A 187 -4.28 7.20 9.01
C ALA A 187 -5.07 5.96 9.47
N ASP A 188 -6.38 5.92 9.23
CA ASP A 188 -7.21 4.76 9.55
C ASP A 188 -6.78 3.53 8.73
N SER A 189 -6.51 3.72 7.44
CA SER A 189 -6.01 2.66 6.57
C SER A 189 -4.69 2.07 7.09
N TRP A 190 -3.71 2.93 7.40
CA TRP A 190 -2.43 2.49 7.97
C TRP A 190 -2.60 1.76 9.31
N ARG A 191 -3.46 2.27 10.21
CA ARG A 191 -3.77 1.60 11.48
C ARG A 191 -4.31 0.18 11.25
N ILE A 192 -5.24 0.03 10.32
CA ILE A 192 -5.91 -1.24 10.01
C ILE A 192 -4.95 -2.23 9.35
N PHE A 193 -4.29 -1.82 8.27
CA PHE A 193 -3.53 -2.72 7.41
C PHE A 193 -2.07 -2.87 7.82
N CYS A 194 -1.44 -1.82 8.35
CA CYS A 194 -0.04 -1.83 8.74
C CYS A 194 0.17 -2.07 10.24
N ARG A 195 -0.79 -1.69 11.08
CA ARG A 195 -0.68 -1.80 12.55
C ARG A 195 -1.65 -2.80 13.19
N GLY A 196 -2.38 -3.56 12.39
CA GLY A 196 -3.24 -4.62 12.90
C GLY A 196 -4.45 -4.14 13.71
N HIS A 197 -4.86 -2.88 13.58
CA HIS A 197 -6.03 -2.35 14.31
C HIS A 197 -7.32 -3.07 13.89
N ARG A 198 -8.14 -3.47 14.87
CA ARG A 198 -9.39 -4.24 14.68
C ARG A 198 -10.59 -3.63 15.42
N SER A 199 -10.69 -2.32 15.49
CA SER A 199 -11.89 -1.62 15.98
C SER A 199 -12.53 -0.79 14.87
N LEU A 200 -13.86 -0.67 14.92
CA LEU A 200 -14.66 0.22 14.06
C LEU A 200 -14.74 1.65 14.61
N GLU A 201 -14.26 1.84 15.84
CA GLU A 201 -14.22 3.13 16.52
C GLU A 201 -13.35 4.11 15.74
N ASP A 202 -13.88 5.32 15.54
CA ASP A 202 -13.19 6.40 14.86
C ASP A 202 -12.73 6.07 13.41
N VAL A 203 -13.38 5.12 12.74
CA VAL A 203 -13.14 4.83 11.30
C VAL A 203 -14.29 5.38 10.46
N GLU A 204 -14.03 6.36 9.60
CA GLU A 204 -15.06 7.03 8.80
C GLU A 204 -15.29 6.40 7.42
N ASP A 205 -14.24 5.85 6.80
CA ASP A 205 -14.34 5.35 5.43
C ASP A 205 -15.19 4.07 5.34
N LYS A 206 -16.13 4.08 4.40
CA LYS A 206 -17.12 2.99 4.23
C LYS A 206 -16.46 1.67 3.84
N ASN A 207 -15.38 1.69 3.05
CA ASN A 207 -14.71 0.47 2.61
C ASN A 207 -13.80 -0.09 3.71
N LEU A 208 -13.11 0.78 4.46
CA LEU A 208 -12.35 0.38 5.65
C LEU A 208 -13.26 -0.27 6.70
N ARG A 209 -14.44 0.30 6.95
CA ARG A 209 -15.45 -0.28 7.85
C ARG A 209 -15.94 -1.65 7.35
N LYS A 210 -16.23 -1.80 6.05
CA LYS A 210 -16.62 -3.10 5.47
C LYS A 210 -15.53 -4.16 5.65
N TYR A 211 -14.27 -3.78 5.42
CA TYR A 211 -13.14 -4.67 5.65
C TYR A 211 -13.04 -5.10 7.13
N LEU A 212 -13.20 -4.15 8.06
CA LEU A 212 -13.21 -4.43 9.49
C LEU A 212 -14.35 -5.37 9.90
N TYR A 213 -15.57 -5.15 9.42
CA TYR A 213 -16.67 -6.08 9.64
C TYR A 213 -16.35 -7.49 9.14
N TRP A 214 -15.78 -7.59 7.93
CA TRP A 214 -15.42 -8.88 7.37
C TRP A 214 -14.34 -9.59 8.21
N VAL A 215 -13.29 -8.90 8.63
CA VAL A 215 -12.20 -9.54 9.40
C VAL A 215 -12.65 -9.94 10.81
N LEU A 216 -13.51 -9.14 11.45
CA LEU A 216 -14.05 -9.43 12.78
C LEU A 216 -14.96 -10.68 12.74
N ASN A 217 -15.83 -10.78 11.74
CA ASN A 217 -16.73 -11.92 11.57
C ASN A 217 -15.98 -13.20 11.12
N SER A 218 -14.91 -13.04 10.32
CA SER A 218 -14.07 -14.18 9.89
C SER A 218 -13.18 -14.71 11.03
N SER A 219 -12.79 -13.85 11.97
CA SER A 219 -11.96 -14.24 13.11
C SER A 219 -12.75 -14.98 14.20
N GLY A 220 -14.05 -14.70 14.34
CA GLY A 220 -14.95 -15.45 15.22
C GLY A 220 -15.32 -16.85 14.74
N ASN A 221 -15.12 -17.15 13.45
CA ASN A 221 -15.50 -18.44 12.84
C ASN A 221 -14.34 -19.46 12.77
N ARG A 222 -13.16 -19.13 13.32
CA ARG A 222 -12.00 -20.05 13.40
C ARG A 222 -12.07 -21.03 14.59
N GLY A 223 -13.20 -21.08 15.30
CA GLY A 223 -13.42 -21.95 16.46
C GLY A 223 -14.46 -23.06 16.28
N SER A 224 -14.93 -23.34 15.05
CA SER A 224 -15.89 -24.41 14.82
C SER A 224 -15.59 -25.20 13.55
N GLU A 225 -14.84 -26.29 13.68
CA GLU A 225 -14.89 -27.40 12.73
C GLU A 225 -16.06 -28.34 13.07
N GLY A 226 -17.06 -28.37 12.17
CA GLY A 226 -17.94 -29.50 11.86
C GLY A 226 -19.21 -29.73 12.72
N PRO A 227 -20.26 -30.42 12.19
CA PRO A 227 -20.26 -31.22 10.96
C PRO A 227 -21.34 -30.85 9.91
N ASN A 228 -21.05 -31.34 8.70
CA ASN A 228 -21.96 -31.52 7.57
C ASN A 228 -23.26 -32.25 7.94
N LYS A 229 -24.44 -31.72 7.56
CA LYS A 229 -25.64 -32.49 7.15
C LYS A 229 -26.79 -31.55 6.77
N GLY A 230 -27.43 -31.85 5.63
CA GLY A 230 -28.87 -31.60 5.47
C GLY A 230 -29.29 -30.72 4.31
N ASP A 231 -29.19 -31.27 3.10
CA ASP A 231 -30.11 -30.94 2.01
C ASP A 231 -31.57 -31.06 2.50
N LYS A 232 -32.32 -29.96 2.44
CA LYS A 232 -33.79 -29.98 2.32
C LYS A 232 -34.26 -28.82 1.46
N ARG A 233 -34.31 -29.07 0.15
CA ARG A 233 -35.37 -28.54 -0.71
C ARG A 233 -36.74 -28.85 -0.08
N THR A 234 -37.53 -27.82 0.20
CA THR A 234 -39.00 -27.93 0.17
C THR A 234 -39.54 -26.72 -0.57
N GLY A 235 -40.26 -26.99 -1.65
CA GLY A 235 -41.04 -26.01 -2.38
C GLY A 235 -42.48 -25.93 -1.86
N ARG A 236 -43.27 -25.14 -2.60
CA ARG A 236 -44.68 -24.75 -2.41
C ARG A 236 -44.91 -23.64 -1.38
N THR A 237 -45.75 -22.63 -1.62
CA THR A 237 -46.72 -22.36 -2.71
C THR A 237 -47.01 -20.87 -2.77
N LYS A 238 -47.52 -20.45 -3.94
CA LYS A 238 -48.08 -19.13 -4.23
C LYS A 238 -49.23 -18.78 -3.27
N ASP A 239 -49.31 -17.52 -2.88
CA ASP A 239 -50.58 -16.80 -2.84
C ASP A 239 -50.35 -15.34 -3.21
N GLY A 240 -51.05 -14.91 -4.27
CA GLY A 240 -51.01 -13.57 -4.80
C GLY A 240 -51.94 -12.64 -4.06
N LYS A 241 -51.53 -11.37 -3.92
CA LYS A 241 -52.49 -10.27 -3.84
C LYS A 241 -51.96 -9.07 -4.61
N VAL A 242 -52.49 -8.96 -5.82
CA VAL A 242 -52.41 -7.78 -6.69
C VAL A 242 -53.18 -6.65 -6.03
N THR A 243 -52.55 -5.49 -5.84
CA THR A 243 -53.27 -4.21 -5.76
C THR A 243 -52.63 -3.22 -6.72
N LYS A 244 -53.52 -2.52 -7.42
CA LYS A 244 -53.33 -1.75 -8.66
C LYS A 244 -53.53 -0.28 -8.32
N LYS A 245 -52.59 0.60 -8.66
CA LYS A 245 -52.79 2.06 -8.83
C LYS A 245 -51.78 2.51 -9.89
N LYS A 246 -52.19 2.72 -11.17
CA LYS A 246 -52.53 4.04 -11.77
C LYS A 246 -51.75 5.16 -11.07
N GLY A 247 -50.77 5.84 -11.65
CA GLY A 247 -50.50 6.18 -13.03
C GLY A 247 -50.50 7.70 -13.10
N ASP A 248 -49.37 8.32 -13.46
CA ASP A 248 -49.43 9.60 -14.15
C ASP A 248 -48.16 9.85 -14.98
N ALA A 249 -48.40 10.39 -16.17
CA ALA A 249 -47.42 10.59 -17.23
C ALA A 249 -47.27 12.09 -17.50
N SER A 250 -46.03 12.56 -17.58
CA SER A 250 -45.66 13.87 -18.11
C SER A 250 -44.21 13.72 -18.59
N LYS A 251 -43.92 13.46 -19.87
CA LYS A 251 -43.81 14.38 -21.03
C LYS A 251 -42.98 15.63 -20.77
N THR A 252 -41.69 15.56 -21.14
CA THR A 252 -41.07 16.62 -21.94
C THR A 252 -40.00 16.05 -22.88
N ARG A 253 -39.99 16.62 -24.09
CA ARG A 253 -39.29 16.23 -25.32
C ARG A 253 -38.07 17.13 -25.55
N GLY A 254 -37.09 16.60 -26.31
CA GLY A 254 -36.18 17.32 -27.21
C GLY A 254 -34.82 17.73 -26.61
N ARG A 255 -33.68 17.71 -27.31
CA ARG A 255 -33.41 17.63 -28.76
C ARG A 255 -31.89 17.43 -29.02
N ALA A 256 -31.59 16.65 -30.07
CA ALA A 256 -30.46 16.65 -31.01
C ALA A 256 -28.98 16.65 -30.57
N GLU A 257 -28.32 15.51 -30.79
CA GLU A 257 -27.37 15.24 -31.90
C GLU A 257 -26.57 16.37 -32.60
N GLN A 258 -25.25 16.09 -32.71
CA GLN A 258 -24.26 16.39 -33.78
C GLN A 258 -23.11 17.36 -33.42
N GLN A 259 -21.88 16.80 -33.34
CA GLN A 259 -20.85 16.99 -34.38
C GLN A 259 -19.61 16.11 -34.11
N LYS A 260 -19.32 15.20 -35.07
CA LYS A 260 -17.99 14.64 -35.32
C LYS A 260 -17.20 15.66 -36.15
N LYS A 261 -15.92 15.88 -35.82
CA LYS A 261 -14.76 15.93 -36.75
C LYS A 261 -13.50 16.35 -35.97
N GLY A 262 -12.40 15.64 -36.21
CA GLY A 262 -11.08 15.98 -35.64
C GLY A 262 -10.21 14.76 -35.41
N MET A 263 -9.80 14.10 -36.49
CA MET A 263 -8.89 12.96 -36.48
C MET A 263 -7.46 13.47 -36.27
N GLY A 264 -6.86 13.17 -35.12
CA GLY A 264 -5.44 13.34 -34.86
C GLY A 264 -4.91 12.04 -34.28
N SER A 265 -4.30 11.20 -35.13
CA SER A 265 -3.67 9.94 -34.77
C SER A 265 -2.47 10.18 -33.86
N SER A 266 -2.67 10.33 -32.56
CA SER A 266 -1.59 10.23 -31.59
C SER A 266 -1.45 8.78 -31.16
N THR A 267 -0.48 8.09 -31.74
CA THR A 267 0.01 6.79 -31.27
C THR A 267 0.19 6.85 -29.76
N VAL A 268 -0.70 6.17 -29.02
CA VAL A 268 -0.54 5.93 -27.58
C VAL A 268 0.73 5.10 -27.41
N ARG A 269 1.86 5.77 -27.19
CA ARG A 269 3.09 5.09 -26.77
C ARG A 269 2.80 4.48 -25.41
N ARG A 270 2.65 3.16 -25.39
CA ARG A 270 2.67 2.35 -24.16
C ARG A 270 4.06 2.52 -23.52
N TYR A 271 4.19 3.47 -22.60
CA TYR A 271 5.35 3.58 -21.74
C TYR A 271 5.32 2.42 -20.74
N THR A 272 5.98 1.33 -21.11
CA THR A 272 6.23 0.21 -20.19
C THR A 272 7.24 0.65 -19.12
N ALA A 273 7.21 0.04 -17.93
CA ALA A 273 8.19 0.31 -16.87
C ALA A 273 9.66 0.16 -17.34
N ARG A 274 9.91 -0.66 -18.39
CA ARG A 274 11.21 -0.78 -19.05
C ARG A 274 11.61 0.45 -19.87
N GLY A 275 10.64 1.13 -20.49
CA GLY A 275 10.85 2.38 -21.23
C GLY A 275 11.26 3.52 -20.31
N ILE A 276 10.53 3.69 -19.20
CA ILE A 276 10.81 4.73 -18.19
C ILE A 276 12.20 4.52 -17.55
N LYS A 277 12.57 3.27 -17.21
CA LYS A 277 13.91 2.96 -16.69
C LYS A 277 15.04 3.22 -17.70
N LYS A 278 14.81 3.01 -19.01
CA LYS A 278 15.79 3.31 -20.07
C LYS A 278 15.97 4.81 -20.28
N ASP A 279 14.89 5.57 -20.28
CA ASP A 279 14.94 7.02 -20.47
C ASP A 279 15.55 7.72 -19.25
N PHE A 280 15.30 7.23 -18.03
CA PHE A 280 15.98 7.69 -16.81
C PHE A 280 17.51 7.49 -16.89
N ARG A 281 17.98 6.29 -17.25
CA ARG A 281 19.43 6.00 -17.39
C ARG A 281 20.10 6.85 -18.47
N ARG A 282 19.39 7.23 -19.53
CA ARG A 282 19.89 8.11 -20.59
C ARG A 282 20.02 9.55 -20.10
N ARG A 283 19.00 10.08 -19.42
CA ARG A 283 19.02 11.47 -18.91
C ARG A 283 20.04 11.68 -17.79
N THR A 284 20.28 10.70 -16.93
CA THR A 284 21.32 10.77 -15.89
C THR A 284 22.75 10.70 -16.43
N ARG A 285 22.95 10.18 -17.66
CA ARG A 285 24.26 10.18 -18.33
C ARG A 285 24.56 11.52 -19.00
N SER A 286 23.53 12.17 -19.57
CA SER A 286 23.68 13.46 -20.26
C SER A 286 23.92 14.66 -19.33
N SER A 287 23.80 14.49 -18.01
CA SER A 287 24.03 15.54 -17.02
C SER A 287 25.39 15.42 -16.32
N LYS A 288 26.25 14.51 -16.80
CA LYS A 288 27.63 14.27 -16.32
C LYS A 288 28.69 14.52 -17.41
N GLU A 289 28.28 15.08 -18.54
CA GLU A 289 29.14 15.65 -19.59
C GLU A 289 28.92 17.16 -19.61
#